data_AF-A0A7C4ETX3-F1
#
_entry.id   AF-A0A7C4ETX3-F1
#
_cell.length_a   1.000
_cell.length_b   1.000
_cell.length_c   1.000
_cell.angle_alpha   90.00
_cell.angle_beta   90.00
_cell.angle_gamma   90.00
#
_symmetry.space_group_name_H-M   'P 1'
#
loop_
_entity.id
_entity.type
_entity.pdbx_description
1 polymer ?
#
loop_
_entity_poly.entity_id
_entity_poly.type
_entity_poly.pdbx_seq_one_letter_code
_entity_poly.pdbx_strand_id
1 'polypeptide(L)'
;RQSDPASELERKLLDCLHDEGRRLPDQAQKFIEDPPCSADFYYERNHVCVFCDGSVHDNEQQREKDAAIRNALANKGYHVVAIRYDAPLTDQIKRNESVFEVVRP
;
A
#
# COMPACT_ATOMS: atom_id res chain seq x y z
N ARG A 1 0.18 21.96 11.97
CA ARG A 1 -0.03 20.49 11.90
C ARG A 1 0.46 20.08 10.52
N GLN A 2 1.65 19.50 10.45
CA GLN A 2 2.19 18.98 9.19
C GLN A 2 1.64 17.56 9.11
N SER A 3 0.61 17.33 8.30
CA SER A 3 0.14 15.96 8.03
C SER A 3 1.25 15.26 7.26
N ASP A 4 1.72 14.12 7.74
CA ASP A 4 2.66 13.28 7.00
C ASP A 4 2.07 13.00 5.61
N PRO A 5 2.79 13.27 4.51
CA PRO A 5 2.27 13.07 3.16
C PRO A 5 1.79 11.63 2.89
N ALA A 6 2.38 10.65 3.60
CA ALA A 6 1.94 9.26 3.57
C ALA A 6 0.52 9.10 4.16
N SER A 7 0.23 9.73 5.30
CA SER A 7 -1.09 9.66 5.95
C SER A 7 -2.20 10.32 5.12
N GLU A 8 -1.89 11.40 4.39
CA GLU A 8 -2.83 12.00 3.44
C GLU A 8 -3.09 11.08 2.25
N LEU A 9 -2.07 10.37 1.75
CA LEU A 9 -2.21 9.42 0.66
C LEU A 9 -3.03 8.18 1.09
N GLU A 10 -2.74 7.64 2.26
CA GLU A 10 -3.49 6.54 2.89
C GLU A 10 -4.98 6.87 2.96
N ARG A 11 -5.31 8.07 3.46
CA ARG A 11 -6.70 8.52 3.57
C ARG A 11 -7.38 8.64 2.20
N LYS A 12 -6.72 9.28 1.23
CA LYS A 12 -7.25 9.39 -0.14
C LYS A 12 -7.46 8.04 -0.80
N LEU A 13 -6.58 7.07 -0.55
CA LEU A 13 -6.73 5.70 -1.05
C LEU A 13 -7.98 5.06 -0.46
N LEU A 14 -8.16 5.12 0.87
CA LEU A 14 -9.34 4.58 1.54
C LEU A 14 -10.64 5.23 1.06
N ASP A 15 -10.67 6.56 0.96
CA ASP A 15 -11.82 7.30 0.46
C ASP A 15 -12.17 6.85 -0.98
N CYS A 16 -11.16 6.73 -1.85
CA CYS A 16 -11.35 6.26 -3.23
C CYS A 16 -11.87 4.82 -3.30
N LEU A 17 -11.32 3.91 -2.50
CA LEU A 17 -11.78 2.52 -2.44
C LEU A 17 -13.23 2.45 -1.93
N HIS A 18 -13.56 3.21 -0.90
CA HIS A 18 -14.91 3.27 -0.33
C HIS A 18 -15.92 3.81 -1.35
N ASP A 19 -15.62 4.94 -2.00
CA ASP A 19 -16.52 5.59 -2.96
C ASP A 19 -16.74 4.72 -4.21
N GLU A 20 -15.72 4.00 -4.65
CA GLU A 20 -15.83 3.04 -5.75
C GLU A 20 -16.49 1.71 -5.32
N GLY A 21 -16.73 1.48 -4.03
CA GLY A 21 -17.29 0.24 -3.51
C GLY A 21 -16.33 -0.95 -3.68
N ARG A 22 -15.03 -0.70 -3.53
CA ARG A 22 -13.96 -1.68 -3.58
C ARG A 22 -13.63 -2.19 -2.18
N ARG A 23 -12.87 -3.28 -2.15
CA ARG A 23 -12.47 -3.93 -0.91
C ARG A 23 -11.53 -3.04 -0.12
N LEU A 24 -11.95 -2.68 1.09
CA LEU A 24 -11.09 -2.04 2.07
C LEU A 24 -10.08 -3.05 2.64
N PRO A 25 -8.91 -2.58 3.09
CA PRO A 25 -7.92 -3.46 3.71
C PRO A 25 -8.45 -4.06 5.01
N ASP A 26 -7.99 -5.28 5.31
CA ASP A 26 -8.39 -5.99 6.53
C ASP A 26 -7.65 -5.42 7.76
N GLN A 27 -6.40 -4.98 7.60
CA GLN A 27 -5.61 -4.34 8.64
C GLN A 27 -4.89 -3.10 8.11
N ALA A 28 -4.79 -2.04 8.93
CA ALA A 28 -3.92 -0.89 8.69
C ALA A 28 -2.68 -0.97 9.58
N GLN A 29 -1.54 -0.43 9.10
CA GLN A 29 -0.27 -0.37 9.81
C GLN A 29 0.19 -1.75 10.35
N LYS A 30 0.14 -2.76 9.48
CA LYS A 30 0.51 -4.13 9.82
C LYS A 30 2.02 -4.26 9.95
N PHE A 31 2.49 -4.54 11.16
CA PHE A 31 3.87 -4.95 11.36
C PHE A 31 4.10 -6.39 10.90
N ILE A 32 5.17 -6.58 10.13
CA ILE A 32 5.70 -7.85 9.66
C ILE A 32 7.05 -8.02 10.35
N GLU A 33 7.25 -9.15 11.00
CA GLU A 33 8.46 -9.38 11.81
C GLU A 33 9.68 -9.75 10.97
N ASP A 34 9.46 -10.44 9.83
CA ASP A 34 10.54 -10.91 8.96
C ASP A 34 10.12 -10.85 7.47
N PRO A 35 10.65 -9.88 6.69
CA PRO A 35 11.53 -8.80 7.13
C PRO A 35 10.80 -7.81 8.07
N PRO A 36 11.51 -7.17 9.02
CA PRO A 36 10.91 -6.18 9.90
C PRO A 36 10.47 -4.95 9.10
N CYS A 37 9.17 -4.82 8.87
CA CYS A 37 8.59 -3.67 8.20
C CYS A 37 7.14 -3.42 8.62
N SER A 38 6.68 -2.18 8.48
CA SER A 38 5.27 -1.82 8.66
C SER A 38 4.65 -1.58 7.29
N ALA A 39 3.67 -2.38 6.92
CA ALA A 39 2.84 -2.14 5.74
C ALA A 39 1.70 -1.20 6.11
N ASP A 40 1.42 -0.20 5.29
CA ASP A 40 0.37 0.79 5.57
C ASP A 40 -1.00 0.13 5.55
N PHE A 41 -1.21 -0.81 4.61
CA PHE A 41 -2.39 -1.65 4.60
C PHE A 41 -2.05 -3.11 4.30
N TYR A 42 -2.88 -4.02 4.83
CA TYR A 42 -2.72 -5.45 4.66
C TYR A 42 -4.06 -6.12 4.34
N TYR A 43 -4.05 -6.97 3.31
CA TYR A 43 -5.17 -7.82 2.93
C TYR A 43 -4.84 -9.28 3.27
N GLU A 44 -5.60 -9.86 4.20
CA GLU A 44 -5.33 -11.19 4.75
C GLU A 44 -5.58 -12.29 3.73
N ARG A 45 -6.67 -12.19 2.95
CA ARG A 45 -7.08 -13.25 2.01
C ARG A 45 -6.00 -13.58 0.98
N ASN A 46 -5.32 -12.56 0.47
CA ASN A 46 -4.38 -12.68 -0.65
C ASN A 46 -2.93 -12.45 -0.19
N HIS A 47 -2.69 -12.33 1.12
CA HIS A 47 -1.38 -11.97 1.71
C HIS A 47 -0.74 -10.75 1.04
N VAL A 48 -1.52 -9.68 0.87
CA VAL A 48 -1.07 -8.47 0.15
C VAL A 48 -0.67 -7.38 1.14
N CYS A 49 0.55 -6.87 0.99
CA CYS A 49 1.06 -5.70 1.68
C CYS A 49 1.00 -4.49 0.74
N VAL A 50 0.29 -3.44 1.16
CA VAL A 50 0.21 -2.18 0.43
C VAL A 50 1.04 -1.13 1.16
N PHE A 51 1.90 -0.45 0.41
CA PHE A 51 2.76 0.63 0.88
C PHE A 51 2.35 1.93 0.18
N CYS A 52 2.07 2.98 0.94
CA CYS A 52 1.75 4.32 0.49
C CYS A 52 3.02 5.17 0.47
N ASP A 53 3.68 5.19 -0.68
CA ASP A 53 4.91 5.97 -0.91
C ASP A 53 4.54 7.45 -1.05
N GLY A 54 4.56 8.17 0.08
CA GLY A 54 4.46 9.62 0.13
C GLY A 54 5.70 10.33 -0.44
N SER A 55 5.65 11.65 -0.60
CA SER A 55 6.75 12.47 -1.15
C SER A 55 8.05 12.42 -0.35
N VAL A 56 8.00 11.91 0.88
CA VAL A 56 9.17 11.75 1.76
C VAL A 56 10.02 10.52 1.38
N HIS A 57 9.51 9.62 0.54
CA HIS A 57 10.23 8.41 0.08
C HIS A 57 11.13 8.64 -1.14
N ASP A 58 11.29 9.88 -1.62
CA ASP A 58 12.13 10.18 -2.78
C ASP A 58 13.64 10.13 -2.50
N ASN A 59 14.05 9.94 -1.24
CA ASN A 59 15.47 9.75 -0.91
C ASN A 59 15.95 8.38 -1.43
N GLU A 60 17.05 8.38 -2.19
CA GLU A 60 17.65 7.18 -2.80
C GLU A 60 17.93 6.07 -1.77
N GLN A 61 18.42 6.43 -0.58
CA GLN A 61 18.67 5.46 0.50
C GLN A 61 17.38 4.82 1.02
N GLN A 62 16.26 5.57 1.03
CA GLN A 62 14.98 5.03 1.45
C GLN A 62 14.42 4.10 0.38
N ARG A 63 14.53 4.49 -0.90
CA ARG A 63 14.11 3.66 -2.03
C ARG A 63 14.84 2.32 -2.09
N GLU A 64 16.15 2.30 -1.84
CA GLU A 64 16.92 1.05 -1.81
C GLU A 64 16.48 0.13 -0.67
N LYS A 65 16.25 0.68 0.53
CA LYS A 65 15.75 -0.09 1.68
C LYS A 65 14.35 -0.62 1.42
N ASP A 66 13.45 0.22 0.92
CA ASP A 66 12.08 -0.17 0.59
C ASP A 66 12.11 -1.27 -0.48
N ALA A 67 12.94 -1.15 -1.53
CA ALA A 67 13.11 -2.19 -2.54
C ALA A 67 13.63 -3.52 -1.96
N ALA A 68 14.60 -3.48 -1.04
CA ALA A 68 15.12 -4.68 -0.39
C ALA A 68 14.05 -5.38 0.47
N ILE A 69 13.28 -4.62 1.25
CA ILE A 69 12.15 -5.13 2.05
C ILE A 69 11.09 -5.75 1.14
N ARG A 70 10.70 -5.05 0.08
CA ARG A 70 9.69 -5.53 -0.88
C ARG A 70 10.11 -6.82 -1.56
N ASN A 71 11.38 -6.93 -1.96
CA ASN A 71 11.93 -8.17 -2.52
C ASN A 71 11.92 -9.31 -1.48
N ALA A 72 12.27 -9.03 -0.22
CA ALA A 72 12.22 -10.03 0.84
C ALA A 72 10.79 -10.51 1.14
N LEU A 73 9.81 -9.60 1.15
CA LEU A 73 8.38 -9.94 1.27
C LEU A 73 7.92 -10.82 0.10
N ALA A 74 8.26 -10.45 -1.13
CA ALA A 74 7.92 -11.22 -2.31
C ALA A 74 8.52 -12.65 -2.27
N ASN A 75 9.79 -12.77 -1.84
CA ASN A 75 10.46 -14.07 -1.66
C ASN A 75 9.80 -14.95 -0.59
N LYS A 76 9.08 -14.34 0.36
CA LYS A 76 8.31 -15.05 1.39
C LYS A 76 6.86 -15.35 0.97
N GLY A 77 6.47 -14.97 -0.25
CA GLY A 77 5.13 -15.23 -0.80
C GLY A 77 4.11 -14.12 -0.54
N TYR A 78 4.52 -12.98 0.03
CA TYR A 78 3.65 -11.81 0.13
C TYR A 78 3.53 -11.13 -1.23
N HIS A 79 2.32 -10.71 -1.58
CA HIS A 79 2.13 -9.80 -2.70
C HIS A 79 2.37 -8.38 -2.24
N VAL A 80 3.14 -7.60 -2.99
CA VAL A 80 3.54 -6.24 -2.60
C VAL A 80 2.98 -5.26 -3.60
N VAL A 81 2.19 -4.29 -3.12
CA VAL A 81 1.65 -3.19 -3.92
C VAL A 81 2.20 -1.87 -3.36
N ALA A 82 2.77 -1.04 -4.23
CA ALA A 82 3.19 0.31 -3.86
C ALA A 82 2.27 1.33 -4.53
N ILE A 83 1.67 2.20 -3.72
CA ILE A 83 0.83 3.31 -4.13
C ILE A 83 1.68 4.58 -4.01
N ARG A 84 2.00 5.21 -5.13
CA ARG A 84 2.79 6.44 -5.15
C ARG A 84 1.91 7.68 -5.11
N TYR A 85 2.37 8.70 -4.40
CA TYR A 85 1.71 10.00 -4.31
C TYR A 85 1.72 10.79 -5.64
N ASP A 86 2.71 10.53 -6.51
CA ASP A 86 2.95 11.26 -7.76
C ASP A 86 2.19 10.66 -8.97
N ALA A 87 1.39 9.62 -8.75
CA ALA A 87 0.59 8.97 -9.78
C ALA A 87 -0.91 8.98 -9.40
N PRO A 88 -1.82 9.03 -10.40
CA PRO A 88 -3.26 8.97 -10.13
C PRO A 88 -3.65 7.70 -9.38
N LEU A 89 -4.34 7.83 -8.25
CA LEU A 89 -4.80 6.70 -7.43
C LEU A 89 -5.68 5.74 -8.23
N THR A 90 -6.59 6.27 -9.04
CA THR A 90 -7.51 5.48 -9.88
C THR A 90 -6.76 4.56 -10.85
N ASP A 91 -5.68 5.03 -11.46
CA ASP A 91 -4.85 4.21 -12.37
C ASP A 91 -4.11 3.11 -11.61
N GLN A 92 -3.60 3.42 -10.41
CA GLN A 92 -2.90 2.47 -9.56
C GLN A 92 -3.85 1.40 -9.00
N ILE A 93 -5.07 1.79 -8.61
CA ILE A 93 -6.13 0.87 -8.18
C ILE A 93 -6.52 -0.05 -9.32
N LYS A 94 -6.76 0.48 -10.53
CA LYS A 94 -7.10 -0.34 -11.71
C LYS A 94 -6.00 -1.35 -12.07
N ARG A 95 -4.73 -0.96 -11.96
CA ARG A 95 -3.60 -1.88 -12.19
C ARG A 95 -3.55 -3.03 -11.18
N ASN A 96 -4.08 -2.81 -9.97
CA ASN A 96 -4.11 -3.77 -8.88
C ASN A 96 -5.55 -4.20 -8.54
N GLU A 97 -6.42 -4.29 -9.55
CA GLU A 97 -7.84 -4.59 -9.36
C GLU A 97 -8.10 -5.96 -8.70
N SER A 98 -7.18 -6.91 -8.88
CA SER A 98 -7.20 -8.21 -8.18
C SER A 98 -6.95 -8.11 -6.67
N VAL A 99 -6.37 -7.01 -6.20
CA VAL A 99 -6.21 -6.71 -4.77
C VAL A 99 -7.38 -5.85 -4.30
N PHE A 100 -7.69 -4.79 -5.06
CA PHE A 100 -8.77 -3.85 -4.79
C PHE A 100 -10.07 -4.27 -5.48
N GLU A 101 -10.46 -5.53 -5.24
CA GLU A 101 -11.63 -6.16 -5.86
C GLU A 101 -12.88 -5.28 -5.63
N VAL A 102 -13.74 -5.16 -6.64
CA VAL A 102 -15.02 -4.48 -6.48
C VAL A 102 -15.92 -5.38 -5.63
N VAL A 103 -16.37 -4.86 -4.48
CA VAL A 103 -17.23 -5.58 -3.52
C VAL A 103 -18.66 -5.05 -3.56
N ARG A 104 -19.01 -4.24 -4.58
CA ARG A 104 -20.36 -3.71 -4.70
C ARG A 104 -21.40 -4.84 -4.69
N PRO A 105 -22.51 -4.63 -3.96
CA PRO A 105 -23.47 -5.66 -3.54
C PRO A 105 -24.18 -6.38 -4.68
#